data_AF-A0A7S3CBG9-F1
#
_entry.id   AF-A0A7S3CBG9-F1
#
_cell.length_a   1.000
_cell.length_b   1.000
_cell.length_c   1.000
_cell.angle_alpha   90.00
_cell.angle_beta   90.00
_cell.angle_gamma   90.00
#
_symmetry.space_group_name_H-M   'P 1'
#
loop_
_entity.id
_entity.type
_entity.pdbx_description
1 polymer ?
#
loop_
_entity_poly.entity_id
_entity_poly.type
_entity_poly.pdbx_seq_one_letter_code
_entity_poly.pdbx_strand_id
1 'polypeptide(L)'
;RRRILQAREARKAIGLPSAQKTNAYRLINSEGDSLSGLVVDRYGTDLVVQSSSAWVESHKDVVLAALAESAGDDPEEEDGAAETIAWRSDAGILKKEGVGVESGF
;
A
#
# COMPACT_ATOMS: atom_id res chain seq x y z
N ARG A 1 0.59 11.08 1.23
CA ARG A 1 1.82 11.20 0.40
C ARG A 1 3.13 11.08 1.20
N ARG A 2 3.52 12.02 2.07
CA ARG A 2 4.84 12.00 2.77
C ARG A 2 5.27 10.64 3.35
N ARG A 3 4.39 9.96 4.10
CA ARG A 3 4.69 8.65 4.71
C ARG A 3 4.88 7.53 3.67
N ILE A 4 4.19 7.60 2.53
CA ILE A 4 4.34 6.64 1.42
C ILE A 4 5.74 6.76 0.82
N LEU A 5 6.20 8.00 0.60
CA LEU A 5 7.55 8.26 0.10
C LEU A 5 8.63 7.80 1.11
N GLN A 6 8.42 8.05 2.41
CA GLN A 6 9.34 7.54 3.45
C GLN A 6 9.41 6.01 3.47
N ALA A 7 8.26 5.34 3.34
CA ALA A 7 8.20 3.89 3.26
C ALA A 7 8.96 3.38 2.04
N ARG A 8 8.78 4.00 0.87
CA ARG A 8 9.52 3.71 -0.37
C ARG A 8 11.03 3.84 -0.18
N GLU A 9 11.50 4.96 0.37
CA GLU A 9 12.94 5.15 0.63
C GLU A 9 13.50 4.07 1.57
N ALA A 10 12.75 3.64 2.57
CA ALA A 10 13.15 2.53 3.43
C ALA A 10 13.29 1.20 2.67
N ARG A 11 12.50 0.98 1.60
CA ARG A 11 12.62 -0.22 0.74
C ARG A 11 13.85 -0.11 -0.16
N LYS A 12 14.09 1.07 -0.74
CA LYS A 12 15.30 1.34 -1.53
C LYS A 12 16.55 1.11 -0.71
N ALA A 13 16.57 1.57 0.54
CA ALA A 13 17.70 1.40 1.45
C ALA A 13 18.09 -0.06 1.72
N ILE A 14 17.16 -1.01 1.56
CA ILE A 14 17.41 -2.45 1.68
C ILE A 14 17.49 -3.17 0.32
N GLY A 15 17.55 -2.42 -0.78
CA GLY A 15 17.72 -2.94 -2.13
C GLY A 15 16.42 -3.43 -2.80
N LEU A 16 15.26 -2.88 -2.44
CA LEU A 16 13.97 -3.15 -3.07
C LEU A 16 13.41 -1.92 -3.83
N PRO A 17 12.78 -2.11 -5.00
CA PRO A 17 12.77 -3.35 -5.77
C PRO A 17 14.17 -3.72 -6.26
N SER A 18 14.38 -5.00 -6.56
CA SER A 18 15.64 -5.48 -7.09
C SER A 18 15.42 -5.87 -8.55
N ALA A 19 15.85 -5.02 -9.48
CA ALA A 19 15.60 -5.20 -10.93
C ALA A 19 15.95 -6.61 -11.44
N GLN A 20 16.98 -7.24 -10.89
CA GLN A 20 17.41 -8.60 -11.30
C GLN A 20 16.75 -9.74 -10.52
N LYS A 21 16.02 -9.47 -9.42
CA LYS A 21 15.50 -10.51 -8.52
C LYS A 21 13.99 -10.46 -8.32
N THR A 22 13.42 -9.28 -8.09
CA THR A 22 11.99 -9.13 -7.80
C THR A 22 11.52 -7.68 -7.91
N ASN A 23 10.35 -7.51 -8.52
CA ASN A 23 9.50 -6.33 -8.41
C ASN A 23 8.27 -6.55 -7.52
N ALA A 24 8.20 -7.72 -6.87
CA ALA A 24 7.21 -8.03 -5.85
C ALA A 24 7.78 -7.73 -4.46
N TYR A 25 7.18 -6.78 -3.75
CA TYR A 25 7.61 -6.38 -2.42
C TYR A 25 6.54 -5.63 -1.63
N ARG A 26 6.72 -5.53 -0.31
CA ARG A 26 5.86 -4.72 0.54
C ARG A 26 6.27 -3.26 0.49
N LEU A 27 5.45 -2.38 -0.09
CA LEU A 27 5.67 -0.94 -0.13
C LEU A 27 5.35 -0.27 1.22
N ILE A 28 4.24 -0.65 1.88
CA ILE A 28 3.84 -0.11 3.20
C ILE A 28 3.61 -1.27 4.16
N ASN A 29 4.23 -1.21 5.34
CA ASN A 29 4.22 -2.20 6.40
C ASN A 29 3.57 -1.66 7.68
N SER A 30 2.34 -1.14 7.55
CA SER A 30 1.47 -0.78 8.66
C SER A 30 2.15 0.16 9.69
N GLU A 31 2.15 -0.20 10.98
CA GLU A 31 2.78 0.53 12.07
C GLU A 31 4.27 0.78 11.82
N GLY A 32 4.96 -0.14 11.13
CA GLY A 32 6.37 -0.02 10.78
C GLY A 32 6.67 1.20 9.90
N ASP A 33 5.67 1.69 9.16
CA ASP A 33 5.76 2.91 8.34
C ASP A 33 4.86 4.04 8.86
N SER A 34 4.49 3.99 10.15
CA SER A 34 3.62 4.98 10.79
C SER A 34 2.24 5.11 10.14
N LEU A 35 1.73 4.02 9.58
CA LEU A 35 0.42 3.90 8.91
C LEU A 35 -0.32 2.65 9.44
N SER A 36 -0.56 2.61 10.76
CA SER A 36 -1.22 1.48 11.45
C SER A 36 -2.51 1.01 10.76
N GLY A 37 -2.58 -0.27 10.43
CA GLY A 37 -3.70 -0.91 9.74
C GLY A 37 -3.72 -0.73 8.22
N LEU A 38 -2.70 -0.09 7.62
CA LEU A 38 -2.54 0.02 6.17
C LEU A 38 -1.32 -0.79 5.72
N VAL A 39 -1.57 -1.84 4.94
CA VAL A 39 -0.52 -2.59 4.23
C VAL A 39 -0.71 -2.38 2.74
N VAL A 40 0.41 -2.21 2.02
CA VAL A 40 0.40 -2.13 0.56
C VAL A 40 1.52 -3.00 0.04
N ASP A 41 1.14 -4.03 -0.73
CA ASP A 41 2.06 -4.89 -1.45
C ASP A 41 2.06 -4.46 -2.93
N ARG A 42 3.25 -4.34 -3.52
CA ARG A 42 3.47 -3.99 -4.93
C ARG A 42 3.92 -5.23 -5.69
N TYR A 43 3.33 -5.45 -6.86
CA TYR A 43 3.65 -6.52 -7.80
C TYR A 43 3.80 -5.90 -9.19
N GLY A 44 5.02 -5.47 -9.54
CA GLY A 44 5.23 -4.73 -10.78
C GLY A 44 4.42 -3.43 -10.81
N THR A 45 3.49 -3.31 -11.75
CA THR A 45 2.56 -2.17 -11.88
C THR A 45 1.30 -2.29 -11.02
N ASP A 46 1.08 -3.41 -10.33
CA ASP A 46 -0.12 -3.64 -9.52
C ASP A 46 0.12 -3.36 -8.04
N LEU A 47 -0.84 -2.69 -7.39
CA LEU A 47 -0.85 -2.48 -5.93
C LEU A 47 -2.00 -3.24 -5.29
N VAL A 48 -1.70 -3.99 -4.23
CA VAL A 48 -2.70 -4.64 -3.38
C VAL A 48 -2.70 -3.97 -2.01
N VAL A 49 -3.79 -3.28 -1.70
CA VAL A 49 -4.01 -2.63 -0.41
C VAL A 49 -4.74 -3.61 0.51
N GLN A 50 -4.23 -3.78 1.72
CA GLN A 50 -4.95 -4.42 2.81
C GLN A 50 -5.25 -3.39 3.90
N SER A 51 -6.52 -3.27 4.24
CA SER A 51 -7.04 -2.35 5.24
C SER A 51 -7.57 -3.15 6.43
N SER A 52 -6.99 -2.92 7.60
CA SER A 52 -7.36 -3.59 8.85
C SER A 52 -7.69 -2.61 9.97
N SER A 53 -7.86 -1.32 9.66
CA SER A 53 -8.31 -0.33 10.64
C SER A 53 -9.38 0.61 10.08
N ALA A 54 -10.23 1.10 10.98
CA ALA A 54 -11.40 1.92 10.70
C ALA A 54 -11.02 3.23 10.04
N TRP A 55 -9.89 3.82 10.43
CA TRP A 55 -9.43 5.06 9.82
C TRP A 55 -8.97 4.83 8.38
N VAL A 56 -8.38 3.67 8.05
CA VAL A 56 -7.97 3.35 6.68
C VAL A 56 -9.20 3.21 5.79
N GLU A 57 -10.23 2.49 6.25
CA GLU A 57 -11.51 2.41 5.53
C GLU A 57 -12.16 3.78 5.37
N SER A 58 -12.21 4.58 6.44
CA SER A 58 -12.84 5.91 6.43
C SER A 58 -12.13 6.90 5.50
N HIS A 59 -10.86 6.67 5.18
CA HIS A 59 -10.05 7.52 4.30
C HIS A 59 -9.64 6.82 3.00
N LYS A 60 -10.39 5.78 2.58
CA LYS A 60 -10.09 4.97 1.40
C LYS A 60 -9.74 5.79 0.17
N ASP A 61 -10.58 6.76 -0.19
CA ASP A 61 -10.38 7.59 -1.38
C ASP A 61 -9.09 8.42 -1.30
N VAL A 62 -8.78 8.95 -0.12
CA VAL A 62 -7.55 9.72 0.14
C VAL A 62 -6.32 8.83 0.02
N VAL A 63 -6.40 7.59 0.54
CA VAL A 63 -5.32 6.60 0.43
C VAL A 63 -5.10 6.19 -1.01
N LEU A 64 -6.18 5.88 -1.76
CA LEU A 64 -6.12 5.50 -3.17
C LEU A 64 -5.51 6.62 -4.03
N ALA A 65 -5.97 7.86 -3.86
CA ALA A 65 -5.42 9.00 -4.57
C ALA A 65 -3.93 9.20 -4.25
N ALA A 66 -3.56 9.12 -2.96
CA ALA A 66 -2.17 9.27 -2.56
C ALA A 66 -1.27 8.14 -3.09
N LEU A 67 -1.77 6.91 -3.22
CA LEU A 67 -1.04 5.78 -3.81
C LEU A 67 -0.86 5.97 -5.31
N ALA A 68 -1.92 6.35 -6.03
CA ALA A 68 -1.86 6.60 -7.47
C ALA A 68 -0.86 7.73 -7.80
N GLU A 69 -0.88 8.82 -7.04
CA GLU A 69 0.08 9.92 -7.19
C GLU A 69 1.52 9.49 -6.87
N SER A 70 1.72 8.65 -5.84
CA SER A 70 3.07 8.29 -5.37
C SER A 70 3.70 7.12 -6.12
N ALA A 71 2.91 6.32 -6.84
CA ALA A 71 3.37 5.08 -7.47
C ALA A 71 4.41 5.35 -8.57
N GLY A 72 4.25 6.45 -9.32
CA GLY A 72 5.14 6.84 -10.42
C GLY A 72 6.14 7.96 -10.10
N ASP A 73 6.32 8.32 -8.82
CA ASP A 73 7.22 9.41 -8.42
C ASP A 73 8.71 9.03 -8.48
N ASP A 74 9.04 7.74 -8.55
CA ASP A 74 10.43 7.28 -8.54
C ASP A 74 10.93 7.05 -9.98
N PRO A 75 11.82 7.90 -10.51
CA PRO A 75 12.34 7.74 -11.86
C PRO A 75 13.26 6.53 -12.02
N GLU A 76 13.75 5.94 -10.93
CA GLU A 76 14.62 4.76 -10.95
C GLU A 76 13.83 3.44 -10.89
N GLU A 77 12.52 3.51 -10.63
CA GLU A 77 11.66 2.33 -10.56
C GLU A 77 11.19 1.90 -11.95
N GLU A 78 11.68 0.75 -12.42
CA GLU A 78 11.39 0.24 -13.77
C GLU A 78 9.90 0.03 -14.04
N ASP A 79 9.12 -0.37 -13.04
CA ASP A 79 7.68 -0.61 -13.19
C ASP A 79 6.85 0.69 -13.31
N GLY A 80 7.41 1.86 -12.99
CA GLY A 80 6.74 3.15 -13.21
C GLY A 80 5.47 3.37 -12.36
N ALA A 81 4.43 3.98 -12.95
CA ALA A 81 3.16 4.25 -12.26
C ALA A 81 2.33 2.97 -12.05
N ALA A 82 1.47 2.97 -11.04
CA ALA A 82 0.55 1.85 -10.82
C ALA A 82 -0.54 1.81 -11.90
N GLU A 83 -0.75 0.66 -12.52
CA GLU A 83 -1.81 0.43 -13.50
C GLU A 83 -3.11 -0.01 -12.82
N THR A 84 -3.00 -0.81 -11.76
CA THR A 84 -4.16 -1.24 -10.96
C THR A 84 -3.91 -1.10 -9.46
N ILE A 85 -4.99 -0.83 -8.72
CA ILE A 85 -4.99 -0.82 -7.25
C ILE A 85 -6.18 -1.64 -6.76
N ALA A 86 -5.90 -2.81 -6.19
CA ALA A 86 -6.90 -3.68 -5.57
C ALA A 86 -7.03 -3.36 -4.08
N TRP A 87 -8.26 -3.15 -3.60
CA TRP A 87 -8.55 -2.90 -2.18
C TRP A 87 -9.11 -4.14 -1.50
N ARG A 88 -8.47 -4.60 -0.43
CA ARG A 88 -8.90 -5.75 0.39
C ARG A 88 -9.12 -5.30 1.83
N SER A 89 -10.35 -5.43 2.31
CA SER A 89 -10.68 -5.13 3.71
C SER A 89 -10.59 -6.40 4.56
N ASP A 90 -9.90 -6.34 5.70
CA ASP A 90 -9.90 -7.41 6.70
C ASP A 90 -11.17 -7.30 7.54
N ALA A 91 -12.26 -7.88 7.05
CA ALA A 91 -13.56 -7.84 7.73
C ALA A 91 -13.52 -8.44 9.15
N GLY A 92 -12.60 -9.39 9.41
CA GLY A 92 -12.46 -10.00 10.72
C GLY A 92 -11.90 -9.03 11.77
N ILE A 93 -10.88 -8.25 11.40
CA ILE A 93 -10.30 -7.21 12.26
C ILE A 93 -11.23 -6.00 12.33
N LEU A 94 -11.76 -5.53 11.21
CA LEU A 94 -12.62 -4.34 11.15
C LEU A 94 -13.90 -4.50 11.97
N LYS A 95 -14.45 -5.71 12.04
CA LYS A 95 -15.55 -6.02 12.96
C LYS A 95 -15.20 -5.77 14.43
N LYS A 96 -13.96 -6.02 14.85
CA LYS A 96 -13.48 -5.73 16.22
C LYS A 96 -13.30 -4.24 16.47
N GLU A 97 -13.13 -3.44 15.42
CA GLU A 97 -13.11 -1.97 15.47
C GLU A 97 -14.50 -1.34 15.32
N GLY A 98 -15.56 -2.15 15.22
CA GLY A 98 -16.93 -1.67 15.05
C GLY A 98 -17.28 -1.24 13.61
N VAL A 99 -16.43 -1.59 12.63
CA VAL A 99 -16.65 -1.29 11.21
C VAL A 99 -17.27 -2.48 10.51
N GLY A 100 -18.44 -2.27 9.92
CA GLY A 100 -19.09 -3.22 9.03
C GLY A 100 -18.58 -3.03 7.60
N VAL A 101 -17.79 -3.98 7.11
CA VAL A 101 -17.38 -4.08 5.71
C VAL A 101 -17.96 -5.35 5.11
N GLU A 102 -18.56 -5.24 3.93
CA GLU A 102 -18.95 -6.42 3.16
C GLU A 102 -17.68 -7.13 2.67
N SER A 103 -17.62 -8.45 2.86
CA SER A 103 -16.49 -9.25 2.38
C SER A 103 -16.53 -9.31 0.85
N GLY A 104 -15.72 -8.49 0.19
CA GLY A 104 -15.59 -8.48 -1.26
C GLY A 104 -14.68 -9.60 -1.77
N PHE A 105 -15.28 -10.56 -2.48
CA PHE A 105 -14.64 -11.29 -3.59
C PHE A 105 -15.52 -11.15 -4.82
#